data_AF-A0A392QYG5-F1
#
_entry.id   AF-A0A392QYG5-F1
#
_cell.length_a   1.000
_cell.length_b   1.000
_cell.length_c   1.000
_cell.angle_alpha   90.00
_cell.angle_beta   90.00
_cell.angle_gamma   90.00
#
_symmetry.space_group_name_H-M   'P 1'
#
loop_
_entity.id
_entity.type
_entity.pdbx_description
1 polymer ?
#
loop_
_entity_poly.entity_id
_entity_poly.type
_entity_poly.pdbx_seq_one_letter_code
_entity_poly.pdbx_strand_id
1 'polypeptide(L)'
;MFDIGQNDLAGAFYSKTLDQVLASIPTILLEFETGIKRLYDEGARHFWIHNTGPLGCLPQNVAKFGTDPSKLDEQGCVSAHNQAAKTFNLQLHSLCSKLQGQYPDSNVTYVD
;
A
#
# COMPACT_ATOMS: atom_id res chain seq x y z
N MET A 1 13.35 1.91 -7.71
CA MET A 1 12.81 1.41 -6.43
C MET A 1 11.63 2.29 -6.06
N PHE A 2 10.54 1.67 -5.64
CA PHE A 2 9.28 2.32 -5.31
C PHE A 2 8.88 1.90 -3.90
N ASP A 3 8.56 2.89 -3.08
CA ASP A 3 7.96 2.72 -1.77
C ASP A 3 6.69 3.59 -1.77
N ILE A 4 5.51 2.96 -1.69
CA ILE A 4 4.24 3.60 -2.02
C ILE A 4 3.06 3.13 -1.16
N GLY A 5 2.02 3.97 -1.10
CA GLY A 5 0.71 3.66 -0.52
C GLY A 5 0.52 4.18 0.91
N GLN A 6 1.59 4.36 1.69
CA GLN A 6 1.48 4.73 3.10
C GLN A 6 0.74 6.05 3.32
N ASN A 7 1.07 7.09 2.54
CA ASN A 7 0.48 8.41 2.68
C ASN A 7 -0.96 8.45 2.18
N ASP A 8 -1.28 7.76 1.08
CA ASP A 8 -2.63 7.64 0.54
C ASP A 8 -3.57 6.97 1.57
N LEU A 9 -3.11 5.90 2.21
CA LEU A 9 -3.86 5.19 3.24
C LEU A 9 -3.97 6.01 4.54
N ALA A 10 -2.84 6.49 5.09
CA ALA A 10 -2.83 7.22 6.35
C ALA A 10 -3.60 8.55 6.25
N GLY A 11 -3.41 9.29 5.16
CA GLY A 11 -4.14 10.53 4.89
C GLY A 11 -5.64 10.31 4.76
N ALA A 12 -6.07 9.22 4.13
CA ALA A 12 -7.47 8.90 3.96
C ALA A 12 -8.22 8.70 5.30
N PHE A 13 -7.59 8.10 6.31
CA PHE A 13 -8.21 7.88 7.63
C PHE A 13 -8.57 9.17 8.39
N TYR A 14 -8.07 10.34 7.99
CA TYR A 14 -8.48 11.61 8.59
C TYR A 14 -9.93 12.01 8.26
N SER A 15 -10.51 11.47 7.19
CA SER A 15 -11.85 11.83 6.73
C SER A 15 -12.71 10.66 6.25
N LYS A 16 -12.14 9.45 6.14
CA LYS A 16 -12.81 8.26 5.61
C LYS A 16 -12.89 7.13 6.65
N THR A 17 -13.93 6.29 6.52
CA THR A 17 -14.03 5.02 7.25
C THR A 17 -13.11 3.96 6.64
N LEU A 18 -12.85 2.86 7.37
CA LEU A 18 -12.07 1.74 6.84
C LEU A 18 -12.59 1.26 5.48
N ASP A 19 -13.90 1.03 5.33
CA ASP A 19 -14.48 0.56 4.07
C ASP A 19 -14.23 1.53 2.91
N GLN A 20 -14.30 2.84 3.17
CA GLN A 20 -14.01 3.87 2.18
C GLN A 20 -12.51 3.93 1.82
N VAL A 21 -11.62 3.67 2.79
CA VAL A 21 -10.18 3.53 2.52
C VAL A 21 -9.92 2.29 1.67
N LEU A 22 -10.48 1.13 2.04
CA LEU A 22 -10.34 -0.11 1.29
C LEU A 22 -10.87 0.02 -0.14
N ALA A 23 -12.00 0.69 -0.33
CA ALA A 23 -12.57 0.97 -1.64
C ALA A 23 -11.70 1.87 -2.53
N SER A 24 -10.76 2.63 -1.96
CA SER A 24 -9.84 3.49 -2.71
C SER A 24 -8.57 2.79 -3.20
N ILE A 25 -8.22 1.63 -2.64
CA ILE A 25 -7.01 0.87 -2.97
C ILE A 25 -6.90 0.57 -4.48
N PRO A 26 -7.97 0.09 -5.17
CA PRO A 26 -7.89 -0.19 -6.60
C PRO A 26 -7.50 1.04 -7.44
N THR A 27 -7.99 2.23 -7.07
CA THR A 27 -7.63 3.48 -7.76
C THR A 27 -6.18 3.84 -7.52
N ILE A 28 -5.66 3.72 -6.29
CA ILE A 28 -4.25 3.97 -5.97
C ILE A 28 -3.35 3.05 -6.81
N LEU A 29 -3.68 1.76 -6.88
CA LEU A 29 -2.90 0.78 -7.64
C LEU A 29 -2.99 0.98 -9.16
N LEU A 30 -4.13 1.46 -9.67
CA LEU A 30 -4.27 1.80 -11.09
C LEU A 30 -3.36 2.98 -11.50
N GLU A 31 -3.28 4.00 -10.66
CA GLU A 31 -2.36 5.14 -10.88
C GLU A 31 -0.90 4.67 -10.83
N PHE A 32 -0.57 3.81 -9.86
CA PHE A 32 0.77 3.22 -9.78
C PHE A 32 1.12 2.37 -11.01
N GLU A 33 0.22 1.48 -11.44
CA GLU A 33 0.37 0.68 -12.67
C GLU A 33 0.62 1.57 -13.89
N THR A 34 -0.14 2.66 -14.02
CA THR A 34 0.02 3.64 -15.10
C THR A 34 1.42 4.27 -15.07
N GLY A 35 1.93 4.62 -13.89
CA GLY A 35 3.29 5.11 -13.70
C GLY A 35 4.36 4.09 -14.10
N ILE A 36 4.21 2.84 -13.67
CA ILE A 36 5.13 1.75 -14.03
C ILE A 36 5.16 1.54 -15.54
N LYS A 37 3.99 1.52 -16.20
CA LYS A 37 3.91 1.41 -17.66
C LYS A 37 4.70 2.52 -18.34
N ARG A 38 4.52 3.78 -17.93
CA ARG A 38 5.25 4.91 -18.52
C ARG A 38 6.76 4.74 -18.39
N LEU A 39 7.23 4.34 -17.21
CA LEU A 39 8.67 4.11 -17.00
C LEU A 39 9.21 2.94 -17.84
N TYR A 40 8.42 1.88 -17.99
CA TYR A 40 8.75 0.78 -18.88
C TYR A 40 8.86 1.23 -20.33
N ASP A 41 7.91 2.04 -20.82
CA ASP A 41 7.92 2.61 -22.16
C ASP A 41 9.17 3.50 -22.39
N GLU A 42 9.66 4.17 -21.34
CA GLU A 42 10.91 4.97 -21.32
C GLU A 42 12.18 4.13 -21.10
N GLY A 43 12.09 2.80 -21.10
CA GLY A 43 13.25 1.91 -21.07
C GLY A 43 13.61 1.34 -19.69
N ALA A 44 12.85 1.61 -18.63
CA ALA A 44 13.07 0.98 -17.33
C ALA A 44 12.79 -0.53 -17.41
N ARG A 45 13.68 -1.35 -16.82
CA ARG A 45 13.56 -2.82 -16.83
C ARG A 45 13.66 -3.46 -15.46
N HIS A 46 14.02 -2.71 -14.41
CA HIS A 46 14.15 -3.25 -13.06
C HIS A 46 13.26 -2.45 -12.12
N PHE A 47 12.25 -3.12 -11.56
CA PHE A 47 11.28 -2.52 -10.66
C PHE A 47 11.37 -3.24 -9.32
N TRP A 48 11.90 -2.55 -8.31
CA TRP A 48 11.85 -3.00 -6.92
C TRP A 48 10.73 -2.25 -6.22
N ILE A 49 9.73 -2.98 -5.75
CA ILE A 49 8.47 -2.42 -5.25
C ILE A 49 8.30 -2.90 -3.81
N HIS A 50 8.47 -1.98 -2.87
CA HIS A 50 8.27 -2.21 -1.45
C HIS A 50 6.79 -2.16 -1.09
N ASN A 51 6.41 -3.01 -0.14
CA ASN A 51 5.11 -3.00 0.46
C ASN A 51 4.97 -1.85 1.49
N THR A 52 3.76 -1.67 2.01
CA THR A 52 3.53 -0.82 3.18
C THR A 52 3.75 -1.61 4.46
N GLY A 53 4.66 -1.13 5.32
CA GLY A 53 4.87 -1.67 6.65
C GLY A 53 3.65 -1.54 7.59
N PRO A 54 3.77 -1.89 8.88
CA PRO A 54 2.66 -1.91 9.83
C PRO A 54 2.16 -0.50 10.16
N LEU A 55 1.29 0.03 9.31
CA LEU A 55 0.85 1.42 9.30
C LEU A 55 0.19 1.84 10.63
N GLY A 56 -0.56 0.95 11.26
CA GLY A 56 -1.22 1.20 12.54
C GLY A 56 -0.26 1.34 13.72
N CYS A 57 0.99 0.91 13.58
CA CYS A 57 2.02 1.01 14.62
C CYS A 57 2.81 2.32 14.56
N LEU A 58 2.58 3.16 13.54
CA LEU A 58 3.25 4.46 13.46
C LEU A 58 2.80 5.33 14.65
N PRO A 59 3.74 5.95 15.40
CA PRO A 59 3.41 6.74 16.59
C PRO A 59 2.33 7.81 16.33
N GLN A 60 2.36 8.44 15.15
CA GLN A 60 1.36 9.43 14.75
C GLN A 60 -0.05 8.84 14.64
N ASN A 61 -0.18 7.62 14.09
CA ASN A 61 -1.47 6.97 13.90
C ASN A 61 -2.01 6.46 15.24
N VAL A 62 -1.14 5.91 16.09
CA VAL A 62 -1.50 5.52 17.47
C VAL A 62 -1.97 6.75 18.26
N ALA A 63 -1.21 7.85 18.25
CA ALA A 63 -1.56 9.06 18.98
C ALA A 63 -2.89 9.67 18.50
N LYS A 64 -3.19 9.61 17.21
CA LYS A 64 -4.38 10.24 16.63
C LYS A 64 -5.63 9.35 16.67
N PHE A 65 -5.49 8.06 16.38
CA PHE A 65 -6.61 7.15 16.14
C PHE A 65 -6.71 6.02 17.18
N GLY A 66 -5.68 5.85 18.00
CA GLY A 66 -5.57 4.81 19.04
C GLY A 66 -6.04 5.22 20.43
N THR A 67 -6.80 6.31 20.58
CA THR A 67 -7.28 6.79 21.89
C THR A 67 -8.33 5.86 22.53
N ASP A 68 -8.93 4.97 21.74
CA ASP A 68 -9.87 3.96 22.18
C ASP A 68 -9.16 2.59 22.18
N PRO A 69 -8.92 1.98 23.35
CA PRO A 69 -8.22 0.70 23.45
C PRO A 69 -8.88 -0.43 22.65
N SER A 70 -10.19 -0.37 22.40
CA SER A 70 -10.89 -1.39 21.61
C SER A 70 -10.51 -1.40 20.13
N LYS A 71 -9.85 -0.34 19.66
CA LYS A 71 -9.37 -0.20 18.27
C LYS A 71 -7.92 -0.65 18.10
N LEU A 72 -7.25 -1.02 19.19
CA LEU A 72 -5.88 -1.48 19.18
C LEU A 72 -5.82 -3.01 19.07
N ASP A 73 -4.83 -3.51 18.36
CA ASP A 73 -4.47 -4.92 18.42
C ASP A 73 -3.65 -5.24 19.68
N GLU A 74 -3.30 -6.51 19.86
CA GLU A 74 -2.53 -6.98 21.01
C GLU A 74 -1.13 -6.34 21.12
N GLN A 75 -0.63 -5.71 20.06
CA GLN A 75 0.65 -4.99 20.03
C GLN A 75 0.48 -3.48 20.29
N GLY A 76 -0.75 -3.00 20.52
CA GLY A 76 -1.05 -1.59 20.73
C GLY A 76 -1.12 -0.77 19.44
N CYS A 77 -1.22 -1.41 18.28
CA CYS A 77 -1.30 -0.75 16.98
C CYS A 77 -2.75 -0.58 16.53
N VAL A 78 -3.03 0.47 15.74
CA VAL A 78 -4.39 0.75 15.27
C VAL A 78 -4.82 -0.28 14.22
N SER A 79 -5.74 -1.18 14.59
CA SER A 79 -6.14 -2.36 13.80
C SER A 79 -6.63 -2.00 12.39
N ALA A 80 -7.44 -0.94 12.25
CA ALA A 80 -7.97 -0.52 10.95
C ALA A 80 -6.86 -0.09 9.97
N HIS A 81 -5.82 0.57 10.44
CA HIS A 81 -4.70 1.01 9.61
C HIS A 81 -3.85 -0.19 9.18
N ASN A 82 -3.58 -1.12 10.10
CA ASN A 82 -2.89 -2.37 9.79
C ASN A 82 -3.69 -3.24 8.80
N GLN A 83 -5.02 -3.26 8.92
CA GLN A 83 -5.88 -3.95 7.96
C GLN A 83 -5.79 -3.35 6.57
N ALA A 84 -5.88 -2.01 6.45
CA ALA A 84 -5.75 -1.34 5.16
C ALA A 84 -4.38 -1.57 4.51
N ALA A 85 -3.29 -1.50 5.29
CA ALA A 85 -1.93 -1.83 4.84
C ALA A 85 -1.84 -3.26 4.30
N LYS A 86 -2.34 -4.25 5.05
CA LYS A 86 -2.36 -5.66 4.63
C LYS A 86 -3.17 -5.85 3.34
N THR A 87 -4.35 -5.25 3.24
CA THR A 87 -5.18 -5.35 2.03
C THR A 87 -4.50 -4.70 0.83
N PHE A 88 -3.86 -3.55 1.01
CA PHE A 88 -3.08 -2.88 -0.03
C PHE A 88 -1.92 -3.75 -0.50
N ASN A 89 -1.13 -4.31 0.44
CA ASN A 89 0.01 -5.18 0.12
C ASN A 89 -0.40 -6.43 -0.66
N LEU A 90 -1.51 -7.07 -0.29
CA LEU A 90 -2.05 -8.22 -1.01
C LEU A 90 -2.37 -7.87 -2.48
N GLN A 91 -3.01 -6.73 -2.72
CA GLN A 91 -3.35 -6.28 -4.07
C GLN A 91 -2.11 -5.79 -4.83
N LEU A 92 -1.16 -5.12 -4.17
CA LEU A 92 0.11 -4.71 -4.75
C LEU A 92 0.94 -5.92 -5.19
N HIS A 93 1.01 -6.97 -4.37
CA HIS A 93 1.72 -8.20 -4.72
C HIS A 93 1.11 -8.89 -5.95
N SER A 94 -0.22 -8.92 -6.04
CA SER A 94 -0.94 -9.39 -7.24
C SER A 94 -0.63 -8.52 -8.46
N LEU A 95 -0.59 -7.19 -8.30
CA LEU A 95 -0.20 -6.27 -9.37
C LEU A 95 1.25 -6.51 -9.81
N CYS A 96 2.21 -6.70 -8.91
CA CYS A 96 3.59 -7.03 -9.26
C CYS A 96 3.67 -8.31 -10.11
N SER A 97 2.89 -9.33 -9.75
CA SER A 97 2.82 -10.58 -10.52
C SER A 97 2.23 -10.36 -11.92
N LYS A 98 1.18 -9.54 -12.03
CA LYS A 98 0.61 -9.10 -13.31
C LYS A 98 1.64 -8.35 -14.16
N LEU A 99 2.35 -7.38 -13.59
CA LEU A 99 3.37 -6.58 -14.28
C LEU A 99 4.51 -7.46 -14.81
N GLN A 100 4.99 -8.41 -14.01
CA GLN A 100 6.02 -9.37 -14.44
C GLN A 100 5.58 -10.20 -15.65
N GLY A 101 4.29 -10.56 -15.74
CA GLY A 101 3.73 -11.27 -16.89
C GLY A 101 3.49 -10.39 -18.12
N GLN A 102 3.18 -9.11 -17.93
CA GLN A 102 2.94 -8.15 -19.01
C GLN A 102 4.23 -7.63 -19.66
N TYR A 103 5.31 -7.54 -18.89
CA TYR A 103 6.59 -6.97 -19.30
C TYR A 103 7.71 -8.02 -19.19
N PRO A 104 7.78 -8.99 -20.13
CA PRO A 104 8.63 -10.17 -20.02
C PRO A 104 10.14 -9.88 -20.10
N ASP A 105 10.53 -8.73 -20.63
CA ASP A 105 11.92 -8.23 -20.66
C ASP A 105 12.28 -7.40 -19.41
N SER A 106 11.34 -7.23 -18.46
CA SER A 106 11.57 -6.57 -17.18
C SER A 106 11.68 -7.58 -16.02
N ASN A 107 12.32 -7.14 -14.93
CA ASN A 107 12.35 -7.81 -13.65
C ASN A 107 11.59 -6.97 -12.62
N VAL A 108 10.48 -7.53 -12.11
CA VAL A 108 9.63 -6.93 -11.09
C VAL A 108 9.82 -7.72 -9.81
N THR A 109 10.51 -7.12 -8.83
CA THR A 109 10.74 -7.68 -7.51
C THR A 109 9.80 -7.01 -6.50
N TYR A 110 8.92 -7.78 -5.90
CA TYR A 110 8.16 -7.36 -4.72
C TYR A 110 9.00 -7.57 -3.46
N VAL A 111 9.04 -6.57 -2.59
CA VAL A 111 9.81 -6.58 -1.34
C VAL A 111 8.86 -6.38 -0.15
N ASP A 112 8.93 -7.30 0.80
CA ASP A 112 8.23 -7.27 2.10
C ASP A 112 9.26 -7.05 3.21
#